data_AF-A0A2D4FPY4-F1
#
_entry.id   AF-A0A2D4FPY4-F1
#
_cell.length_a   1.000
_cell.length_b   1.000
_cell.length_c   1.000
_cell.angle_alpha   90.00
_cell.angle_beta   90.00
_cell.angle_gamma   90.00
#
_symmetry.space_group_name_H-M   'P 1'
#
loop_
_entity.id
_entity.type
_entity.pdbx_description
1 polymer ?
#
loop_
_entity_poly.entity_id
_entity_poly.type
_entity_poly.pdbx_seq_one_letter_code
_entity_poly.pdbx_strand_id
1 'polypeptide(L)'
;SLLGGLETLPQSLASFSRERGVEIHCDAPVKRLDRTTSGSWQIALQDGNMEADHVISALPARALADLLPAGLEPLIQDLLTIQAVSVAVVNLQYENAQLPVTGFGHLVPSFEDRPL
;
A
#
# COMPACT_ATOMS: atom_id res chain seq x y z
N SER A 1 -19.49 11.22 -5.68
CA SER A 1 -18.97 10.61 -4.43
C SER A 1 -19.57 9.21 -4.30
N LEU A 2 -18.87 8.29 -3.63
CA LEU A 2 -19.41 6.98 -3.29
C LEU A 2 -20.21 7.09 -1.99
N LEU A 3 -21.45 6.61 -1.99
CA LEU A 3 -22.28 6.54 -0.79
C LEU A 3 -21.62 5.53 0.17
N GLY A 4 -21.33 5.95 1.41
CA GLY A 4 -20.58 5.13 2.38
C GLY A 4 -19.07 5.35 2.39
N GLY A 5 -18.55 6.30 1.60
CA GLY A 5 -17.12 6.66 1.60
C GLY A 5 -16.28 5.87 0.61
N LEU A 6 -15.00 6.26 0.46
CA LEU A 6 -14.10 5.69 -0.56
C LEU A 6 -13.73 4.22 -0.32
N GLU A 7 -13.83 3.73 0.92
CA GLU A 7 -13.56 2.33 1.27
C GLU A 7 -14.50 1.33 0.56
N THR A 8 -15.69 1.79 0.16
CA THR A 8 -16.65 0.96 -0.57
C THR A 8 -16.11 0.43 -1.90
N LEU A 9 -15.18 1.15 -2.52
CA LEU A 9 -14.54 0.73 -3.78
C LEU A 9 -13.65 -0.52 -3.60
N PRO A 10 -12.59 -0.51 -2.75
CA PRO A 10 -11.77 -1.70 -2.53
C PRO A 10 -12.56 -2.87 -1.96
N GLN A 11 -13.57 -2.64 -1.10
CA GLN A 11 -14.46 -3.70 -0.61
C GLN A 11 -15.22 -4.37 -1.76
N SER A 12 -15.81 -3.57 -2.66
CA SER A 12 -16.53 -4.09 -3.84
C SER A 12 -15.61 -4.86 -4.79
N LEU A 13 -14.38 -4.37 -4.99
CA LEU A 13 -13.39 -5.04 -5.83
C LEU A 13 -12.97 -6.40 -5.24
N ALA A 14 -12.80 -6.48 -3.92
CA ALA A 14 -12.48 -7.73 -3.25
C ALA A 14 -13.60 -8.76 -3.42
N SER A 15 -14.87 -8.36 -3.24
CA SER A 15 -16.03 -9.24 -3.47
C SER A 15 -16.10 -9.70 -4.92
N PHE A 16 -16.01 -8.77 -5.88
CA PHE A 16 -16.03 -9.07 -7.32
C PHE A 16 -14.95 -10.06 -7.75
N SER A 17 -13.76 -9.97 -7.14
CA SER A 17 -12.62 -10.86 -7.40
C SER A 17 -12.86 -12.26 -6.83
N ARG A 18 -13.36 -12.36 -5.58
CA ARG A 18 -13.69 -13.64 -4.96
C ARG A 18 -14.78 -14.39 -5.72
N GLU A 19 -15.81 -13.69 -6.21
CA GLU A 19 -16.86 -14.27 -7.06
C GLU A 19 -16.33 -14.90 -8.35
N ARG A 20 -15.13 -14.49 -8.79
CA ARG A 20 -14.44 -15.01 -9.98
C ARG A 20 -13.39 -16.08 -9.65
N GLY A 21 -13.34 -16.54 -8.40
CA GLY A 21 -12.40 -17.56 -7.95
C GLY A 21 -11.00 -17.04 -7.64
N VAL A 22 -10.81 -15.72 -7.51
CA VAL A 22 -9.53 -15.17 -7.03
C VAL A 22 -9.39 -15.44 -5.54
N GLU A 23 -8.31 -16.11 -5.15
CA GLU A 23 -7.93 -16.27 -3.76
C GLU A 23 -7.33 -14.98 -3.20
N ILE A 24 -7.89 -14.48 -2.09
CA ILE A 24 -7.40 -13.29 -1.40
C ILE A 24 -7.03 -13.69 0.02
N HIS A 25 -5.72 -13.73 0.27
CA HIS A 25 -5.14 -14.06 1.57
C HIS A 25 -4.86 -12.75 2.33
N CYS A 26 -5.68 -12.44 3.33
CA CYS A 26 -5.43 -11.34 4.26
C CYS A 26 -4.49 -11.81 5.38
N ASP A 27 -3.81 -10.88 6.04
CA ASP A 27 -2.89 -11.17 7.16
C ASP A 27 -1.79 -12.20 6.82
N ALA A 28 -1.45 -12.31 5.53
CA ALA A 28 -0.45 -13.24 4.99
C ALA A 28 0.78 -12.48 4.47
N PRO A 29 1.63 -11.91 5.34
CA PRO A 29 2.78 -11.14 4.91
C PRO A 29 3.80 -12.03 4.21
N VAL A 30 4.19 -11.63 2.99
CA VAL A 30 5.34 -12.20 2.29
C VAL A 30 6.62 -11.89 3.08
N LYS A 31 7.45 -12.91 3.28
CA LYS A 31 8.72 -12.83 4.03
C LYS A 31 9.93 -12.85 3.12
N ARG A 32 9.83 -13.50 1.95
CA ARG A 32 10.92 -13.61 0.98
C ARG A 32 10.41 -14.05 -0.39
N LEU A 33 11.09 -13.60 -1.43
CA LEU A 33 10.94 -14.05 -2.81
C LEU A 33 12.24 -14.71 -3.28
N ASP A 34 12.13 -15.88 -3.89
CA ASP A 34 13.25 -16.57 -4.51
C ASP A 34 12.85 -17.16 -5.86
N ARG A 35 13.85 -17.48 -6.69
CA ARG A 35 13.65 -18.25 -7.92
C ARG A 35 13.92 -19.72 -7.62
N THR A 36 13.01 -20.58 -8.05
CA THR A 36 13.19 -22.03 -7.98
C THR A 36 14.17 -22.49 -9.06
N THR A 37 14.64 -23.74 -8.96
CA THR A 37 15.50 -24.36 -9.98
C THR A 37 14.79 -24.58 -11.31
N SER A 38 13.46 -24.68 -11.30
CA SER A 38 12.63 -24.77 -12.51
C SER A 38 12.37 -23.41 -13.16
N GLY A 39 12.71 -22.30 -12.48
CA GLY A 39 12.51 -20.94 -12.98
C GLY A 39 11.15 -20.34 -12.63
N SER A 40 10.34 -20.96 -11.77
CA SER A 40 9.19 -20.32 -11.12
C SER A 40 9.65 -19.43 -9.95
N TRP A 41 8.73 -18.66 -9.39
CA TRP A 41 8.93 -17.95 -8.13
C TRP A 41 8.47 -18.81 -6.96
N GLN A 42 9.29 -18.84 -5.91
CA GLN A 42 8.90 -19.30 -4.59
C GLN A 42 8.69 -18.08 -3.69
N ILE A 43 7.54 -18.07 -3.01
CA ILE A 43 7.07 -16.97 -2.16
C ILE A 43 6.98 -17.54 -0.75
N ALA A 44 7.89 -17.13 0.13
CA ALA A 44 7.84 -17.53 1.53
C ALA A 44 6.83 -16.67 2.29
N LEU A 45 5.92 -17.32 2.99
CA LEU A 45 4.93 -16.74 3.89
C LEU A 45 5.27 -17.12 5.33
N GLN A 46 4.45 -16.66 6.29
CA GLN A 46 4.64 -17.05 7.70
C GLN A 46 4.42 -18.55 7.94
N ASP A 47 3.40 -19.12 7.29
CA ASP A 47 2.93 -20.49 7.58
C ASP A 47 3.26 -21.49 6.46
N GLY A 48 4.15 -21.12 5.52
CA GLY A 48 4.55 -21.99 4.42
C GLY A 48 5.08 -21.25 3.20
N ASN A 49 5.14 -21.97 2.07
CA ASN A 49 5.59 -21.42 0.80
C ASN A 49 4.49 -21.56 -0.26
N MET A 50 4.43 -20.60 -1.17
CA MET A 50 3.65 -20.66 -2.40
C MET A 50 4.56 -20.61 -3.62
N GLU A 51 4.13 -21.21 -4.72
CA GLU A 51 4.81 -21.09 -6.01
C GLU A 51 3.93 -20.36 -7.03
N ALA A 52 4.57 -19.58 -7.89
CA ALA A 52 3.90 -18.87 -8.97
C ALA A 52 4.83 -18.72 -10.18
N ASP A 53 4.29 -18.80 -11.40
CA ASP A 53 5.07 -18.54 -12.62
C ASP A 53 5.50 -17.07 -12.71
N HIS A 54 4.63 -16.17 -12.26
CA HIS A 54 4.83 -14.72 -12.29
C HIS A 54 4.41 -14.08 -10.97
N VAL A 55 5.09 -12.98 -10.62
CA VAL A 55 4.79 -12.15 -9.46
C VAL A 55 4.59 -10.71 -9.91
N ILE A 56 3.47 -10.12 -9.51
CA ILE A 56 3.20 -8.69 -9.65
C ILE A 56 3.27 -8.09 -8.26
N SER A 57 4.27 -7.23 -8.01
CA SER A 57 4.36 -6.53 -6.74
C SER A 57 3.56 -5.24 -6.76
N ALA A 58 2.66 -5.10 -5.78
CA ALA A 58 1.97 -3.85 -5.47
C ALA A 58 2.41 -3.28 -4.10
N LEU A 59 3.54 -3.77 -3.56
CA LEU A 59 4.09 -3.33 -2.27
C LEU A 59 4.81 -1.97 -2.40
N PRO A 60 4.93 -1.22 -1.30
CA PRO A 60 5.87 -0.10 -1.22
C PRO A 60 7.29 -0.53 -1.62
N ALA A 61 8.03 0.34 -2.30
CA ALA A 61 9.34 0.02 -2.89
C ALA A 61 10.35 -0.54 -1.87
N ARG A 62 10.47 0.10 -0.69
CA ARG A 62 11.30 -0.37 0.42
C ARG A 62 10.93 -1.79 0.87
N ALA A 63 9.63 -2.06 1.02
CA ALA A 63 9.14 -3.36 1.45
C ALA A 63 9.44 -4.44 0.40
N LEU A 64 9.29 -4.13 -0.90
CA LEU A 64 9.70 -5.06 -1.96
C LEU A 64 11.21 -5.34 -1.93
N ALA A 65 12.03 -4.29 -1.79
CA ALA A 65 13.49 -4.41 -1.75
C ALA A 65 13.96 -5.40 -0.66
N ASP A 66 13.30 -5.37 0.50
CA ASP A 66 13.64 -6.25 1.64
C ASP A 66 13.25 -7.73 1.41
N LEU A 67 12.38 -8.01 0.43
CA LEU A 67 11.92 -9.36 0.10
C LEU A 67 12.71 -10.02 -1.05
N LEU A 68 13.38 -9.21 -1.88
CA LEU A 68 14.06 -9.69 -3.07
C LEU A 68 15.35 -10.45 -2.72
N PRO A 69 15.74 -11.44 -3.56
CA PRO A 69 16.98 -12.16 -3.36
C PRO A 69 18.19 -11.26 -3.66
N ALA A 70 19.29 -11.45 -2.93
CA ALA A 70 20.52 -10.67 -3.05
C ALA A 70 21.15 -10.69 -4.48
N GLY A 71 20.77 -11.66 -5.32
CA GLY A 71 21.18 -11.68 -6.73
C GLY A 71 20.59 -10.55 -7.59
N LEU A 72 19.66 -9.75 -7.05
CA LEU A 72 19.01 -8.62 -7.73
C LEU A 72 19.48 -7.27 -7.19
N GLU A 73 20.72 -7.19 -6.72
CA GLU A 73 21.29 -6.00 -6.06
C GLU A 73 21.03 -4.67 -6.81
N PRO A 74 21.22 -4.56 -8.15
CA PRO A 74 20.93 -3.29 -8.83
C PRO A 74 19.47 -2.83 -8.69
N LEU A 75 18.52 -3.77 -8.82
CA LEU A 75 17.09 -3.47 -8.65
C LEU A 75 16.75 -3.12 -7.20
N ILE A 76 17.36 -3.81 -6.23
CA ILE A 76 17.21 -3.52 -4.81
C ILE A 76 17.64 -2.07 -4.56
N GLN A 77 18.83 -1.68 -5.02
CA GLN A 77 19.34 -0.32 -4.83
C GLN A 77 18.43 0.73 -5.47
N ASP A 78 17.93 0.49 -6.69
CA ASP A 78 16.98 1.40 -7.34
C ASP A 78 15.70 1.58 -6.52
N LEU A 79 15.12 0.49 -6.01
CA LEU A 79 13.92 0.54 -5.17
C LEU A 79 14.15 1.32 -3.86
N LEU A 80 15.35 1.21 -3.27
CA LEU A 80 15.70 1.91 -2.03
C LEU A 80 15.83 3.43 -2.19
N THR A 81 15.97 3.93 -3.42
CA THR A 81 15.98 5.38 -3.68
C THR A 81 14.60 6.02 -3.57
N ILE A 82 13.52 5.22 -3.63
CA ILE A 82 12.14 5.71 -3.61
C ILE A 82 11.70 5.95 -2.16
N GLN A 83 11.62 7.22 -1.78
CA GLN A 83 11.25 7.63 -0.42
C GLN A 83 9.76 7.96 -0.29
N ALA A 84 9.18 7.57 0.85
CA ALA A 84 7.86 8.02 1.28
C ALA A 84 7.99 8.92 2.50
N VAL A 85 7.08 9.88 2.64
CA VAL A 85 6.99 10.76 3.81
C VAL A 85 5.91 10.28 4.76
N SER A 86 6.03 10.66 6.04
CA SER A 86 4.97 10.42 7.03
C SER A 86 3.97 11.56 7.01
N VAL A 87 2.67 11.23 7.06
CA VAL A 87 1.56 12.20 7.10
C VAL A 87 0.62 11.81 8.24
N ALA A 88 0.25 12.78 9.07
CA ALA A 88 -0.76 12.60 10.10
C ALA A 88 -2.10 13.19 9.63
N VAL A 89 -3.18 12.41 9.76
CA VAL A 89 -4.54 12.85 9.45
C VAL A 89 -5.30 13.08 10.75
N VAL A 90 -5.81 14.29 10.95
CA VAL A 90 -6.62 14.67 12.12
C VAL A 90 -8.02 15.02 11.64
N ASN A 91 -9.02 14.29 12.12
CA ASN A 91 -10.43 14.55 11.82
C ASN A 91 -11.06 15.28 13.00
N LEU A 92 -11.63 16.46 12.74
CA LEU A 92 -12.31 17.29 13.75
C LEU A 92 -13.76 17.52 13.32
N GLN A 93 -14.68 17.40 14.26
CA GLN A 93 -16.10 17.68 14.06
C GLN A 93 -16.58 18.65 15.13
N TYR A 94 -17.27 19.70 14.70
CA TYR A 94 -17.81 20.73 15.59
C TYR A 94 -19.32 20.86 15.34
N GLU A 95 -20.08 20.96 16.42
CA GLU A 95 -21.50 21.30 16.34
C GLU A 95 -21.65 22.81 16.14
N ASN A 96 -22.48 23.24 15.18
CA ASN A 96 -22.80 24.64 14.92
C ASN A 96 -21.60 25.58 14.64
N ALA A 97 -20.47 25.06 14.17
CA ALA A 97 -19.33 25.91 13.82
C ALA A 97 -19.60 26.76 12.58
N GLN A 98 -19.22 28.05 12.66
CA GLN A 98 -19.20 28.94 11.51
C GLN A 98 -17.78 29.05 10.98
N LEU A 99 -17.59 28.59 9.73
CA LEU A 99 -16.32 28.77 9.04
C LEU A 99 -16.21 30.19 8.50
N PRO A 100 -15.02 30.82 8.54
CA PRO A 100 -14.84 32.19 8.05
C PRO A 100 -15.05 32.31 6.53
N VAL A 101 -14.82 31.22 5.79
CA VAL A 101 -15.02 31.12 4.34
C VAL A 101 -15.59 29.74 4.01
N THR A 102 -16.55 29.71 3.08
CA THR A 102 -17.06 28.46 2.50
C THR A 102 -16.14 27.99 1.37
N GLY A 103 -15.58 26.79 1.48
CA GLY A 103 -14.69 26.21 0.46
C GLY A 103 -14.35 24.75 0.73
N PHE A 104 -13.56 24.14 -0.16
CA PHE A 104 -13.11 22.75 -0.01
C PHE A 104 -12.11 22.58 1.15
N GLY A 105 -11.20 23.54 1.32
CA GLY A 105 -10.13 23.52 2.31
C GLY A 105 -9.11 24.62 2.01
N HIS A 106 -8.02 24.64 2.77
CA HIS A 106 -6.88 25.53 2.53
C HIS A 106 -5.58 24.74 2.65
N LEU A 107 -4.51 25.27 2.06
CA LEU A 107 -3.14 24.77 2.20
C LEU A 107 -2.34 25.80 3.02
N VAL A 108 -1.41 25.31 3.82
CA VAL A 108 -0.47 26.15 4.58
C VAL A 108 0.90 26.05 3.89
N PRO A 109 1.45 27.16 3.36
CA PRO A 109 2.78 27.19 2.77
C PRO A 109 3.87 26.81 3.79
N SER A 110 4.95 26.19 3.33
CA SER A 110 6.01 25.65 4.21
C SER A 110 6.81 26.69 5.00
N PHE A 111 6.70 27.97 4.65
CA PHE A 111 7.37 29.07 5.37
C PHE A 111 6.48 29.72 6.44
N GLU A 112 5.21 29.30 6.56
CA GLU A 112 4.32 29.82 7.59
C GLU A 112 4.57 29.10 8.91
N ASP A 113 4.92 29.88 9.93
CA ASP A 113 5.46 29.39 11.21
C ASP A 113 4.40 29.27 12.32
N ARG A 114 3.11 29.26 11.97
CA ARG A 114 2.05 29.30 12.98
C ARG A 114 1.54 27.89 13.31
N PRO A 115 1.68 27.42 14.56
CA PRO A 115 0.76 26.41 15.04
C PRO A 115 -0.63 27.06 15.07
N LEU A 116 -1.64 26.32 14.60
CA LEU A 116 -3.06 26.69 14.74
C LEU A 116 -3.41 27.05 16.18
#